data_AF-A0A257LG89-F1
#
_entry.id   AF-A0A257LG89-F1
#
_cell.length_a   1.000
_cell.length_b   1.000
_cell.length_c   1.000
_cell.angle_alpha   90.00
_cell.angle_beta   90.00
_cell.angle_gamma   90.00
#
_symmetry.space_group_name_H-M   'P 1'
#
loop_
_entity.id
_entity.type
_entity.pdbx_description
1 polymer ?
#
loop_
_entity_poly.entity_id
_entity_poly.type
_entity_poly.pdbx_seq_one_letter_code
_entity_poly.pdbx_strand_id
1 'polypeptide(L)'
;FWHLVGIKFLTLLSNMSTNLNLTYMETCYKVFRREIIQKITIEENRFGFEPEITAKISKLDIAIYEVGISYYGRTYAEGKKIGWRDGFRALWAILKYNFFR
;
A
#
# COMPACT_ATOMS: atom_id res chain seq x y z
N PHE A 1 -2.72 18.61 3.01
CA PHE A 1 -1.24 18.57 3.04
C PHE A 1 -0.71 17.41 3.88
N TRP A 2 -0.92 17.37 5.21
CA TRP A 2 -0.35 16.34 6.10
C TRP A 2 -0.65 14.89 5.72
N HIS A 3 -1.81 14.60 5.13
CA HIS A 3 -2.09 13.26 4.58
C HIS A 3 -1.12 12.84 3.47
N LEU A 4 -0.76 13.76 2.59
CA LEU A 4 0.18 13.48 1.50
C LEU A 4 1.55 13.11 2.10
N VAL A 5 1.98 13.86 3.11
CA VAL A 5 3.23 13.59 3.84
C VAL A 5 3.18 12.20 4.50
N GLY A 6 2.07 11.87 5.18
CA GLY A 6 1.87 10.56 5.80
C GLY A 6 1.90 9.41 4.78
N ILE A 7 1.24 9.57 3.62
CA ILE A 7 1.26 8.57 2.54
C ILE A 7 2.67 8.38 1.98
N LYS A 8 3.41 9.48 1.74
CA LYS A 8 4.80 9.42 1.27
C LYS A 8 5.72 8.75 2.28
N PHE A 9 5.52 9.03 3.57
CA PHE A 9 6.26 8.38 4.66
C PHE A 9 6.02 6.87 4.70
N LEU A 10 4.75 6.43 4.62
CA LEU A 10 4.42 5.00 4.55
C LEU A 10 5.00 4.34 3.29
N THR A 11 4.96 5.03 2.16
CA THR A 11 5.56 4.54 0.90
C THR A 11 7.07 4.36 1.04
N LEU A 12 7.76 5.34 1.64
CA LEU A 12 9.19 5.25 1.91
C LEU A 12 9.52 4.04 2.78
N LEU A 13 8.79 3.84 3.89
CA LEU A 13 9.00 2.69 4.77
C LEU A 13 8.75 1.36 4.05
N SER A 14 7.70 1.29 3.23
CA SER A 14 7.44 0.10 2.41
C SER A 14 8.59 -0.16 1.46
N ASN A 15 9.01 0.84 0.68
CA ASN A 15 10.11 0.72 -0.28
C ASN A 15 11.41 0.25 0.38
N MET A 16 11.75 0.82 1.54
CA MET A 16 12.90 0.39 2.33
C MET A 16 12.79 -1.08 2.77
N SER A 17 11.59 -1.55 3.10
CA SER A 17 11.38 -2.91 3.59
C SER A 17 11.30 -3.94 2.46
N THR A 18 10.71 -3.56 1.32
CA THR A 18 10.49 -4.43 0.16
C THR A 18 11.60 -4.34 -0.88
N ASN A 19 12.52 -3.39 -0.74
CA ASN A 19 13.49 -2.99 -1.75
C ASN A 19 12.84 -2.65 -3.11
N LEU A 20 11.65 -2.05 -3.07
CA LEU A 20 10.96 -1.53 -4.25
C LEU A 20 11.18 -0.02 -4.36
N ASN A 21 10.94 0.53 -5.55
CA ASN A 21 11.04 1.97 -5.78
C ASN A 21 9.72 2.54 -6.30
N LEU A 22 8.65 2.42 -5.50
CA LEU A 22 7.32 2.92 -5.83
C LEU A 22 7.19 4.40 -5.46
N THR A 23 6.56 5.18 -6.33
CA THR A 23 6.24 6.60 -6.10
C THR A 23 5.10 6.73 -5.09
N TYR A 24 4.08 5.88 -5.20
CA TYR A 24 2.99 5.77 -4.24
C TYR A 24 2.59 4.30 -4.04
N MET A 25 2.68 3.81 -2.81
CA MET A 25 2.21 2.46 -2.50
C MET A 25 0.68 2.41 -2.33
N GLU A 26 0.10 3.42 -1.67
CA GLU A 26 -1.32 3.53 -1.30
C GLU A 26 -2.14 4.18 -2.44
N THR A 27 -2.25 3.49 -3.56
CA THR A 27 -2.94 4.02 -4.76
C THR A 27 -4.43 3.67 -4.77
N CYS A 28 -4.86 2.68 -3.99
CA CYS A 28 -6.20 2.08 -4.03
C CYS A 28 -6.60 1.52 -5.41
N TYR A 29 -5.67 1.51 -6.37
CA TYR A 29 -5.83 1.00 -7.72
C TYR A 29 -4.59 0.15 -8.03
N LYS A 30 -4.78 -1.16 -8.05
CA LYS A 30 -3.78 -2.13 -8.45
C LYS A 30 -4.41 -3.16 -9.36
N VAL A 31 -3.73 -3.47 -10.45
CA VAL A 31 -4.17 -4.46 -11.43
C VAL A 31 -3.18 -5.61 -11.39
N PHE A 32 -3.71 -6.83 -11.32
CA PHE A 32 -2.91 -8.03 -11.22
C PHE A 32 -3.30 -9.02 -12.31
N ARG A 33 -2.32 -9.78 -12.78
CA ARG A 33 -2.61 -11.00 -13.54
C ARG A 33 -3.30 -12.00 -12.61
N ARG A 34 -4.29 -12.71 -13.13
CA ARG A 34 -5.14 -13.64 -12.35
C ARG A 34 -4.30 -14.71 -11.66
N GLU A 35 -3.35 -15.27 -12.37
CA GLU A 35 -2.45 -16.33 -11.93
C GLU A 35 -1.50 -15.90 -10.81
N ILE A 36 -1.26 -14.58 -10.66
CA ILE A 36 -0.43 -14.02 -9.59
C ILE A 36 -1.29 -13.81 -8.34
N ILE A 37 -2.41 -13.10 -8.49
CA ILE A 37 -3.24 -12.75 -7.33
C ILE A 37 -3.87 -13.98 -6.65
N GLN A 38 -4.17 -15.04 -7.40
CA GLN A 38 -4.68 -16.29 -6.82
C GLN A 38 -3.66 -17.06 -5.97
N LYS A 39 -2.36 -16.77 -6.11
CA LYS A 39 -1.32 -17.37 -5.26
C LYS A 39 -1.17 -16.66 -3.91
N ILE A 40 -1.81 -15.50 -3.76
CA ILE A 40 -1.65 -14.65 -2.59
C ILE A 40 -2.91 -14.75 -1.74
N THR A 41 -2.78 -15.31 -0.53
CA THR A 41 -3.82 -15.21 0.49
C THR A 41 -3.79 -13.82 1.10
N ILE A 42 -4.90 -13.10 1.10
CA ILE A 42 -5.03 -11.77 1.73
C ILE A 42 -5.57 -11.96 3.15
N GLU A 43 -4.94 -11.35 4.15
CA GLU A 43 -5.26 -11.50 5.57
C GLU A 43 -5.68 -10.18 6.22
N GLU A 44 -5.22 -9.04 5.71
CA GLU A 44 -5.59 -7.72 6.17
C GLU A 44 -6.90 -7.24 5.56
N ASN A 45 -7.59 -6.40 6.33
CA ASN A 45 -8.81 -5.73 5.90
C ASN A 45 -8.57 -4.22 5.83
N ARG A 46 -9.42 -3.53 5.06
CA ARG A 46 -9.40 -2.06 4.90
C ARG A 46 -8.04 -1.55 4.40
N PHE A 47 -7.42 -0.64 5.15
CA PHE A 47 -6.20 0.06 4.77
C PHE A 47 -4.93 -0.78 4.96
N GLY A 48 -5.01 -1.93 5.67
CA GLY A 48 -3.87 -2.85 5.80
C GLY A 48 -3.60 -3.68 4.54
N PHE A 49 -4.56 -3.72 3.61
CA PHE A 49 -4.46 -4.50 2.37
C PHE A 49 -3.31 -4.02 1.48
N GLU A 50 -3.20 -2.72 1.26
CA GLU A 50 -2.21 -2.13 0.33
C GLU A 50 -0.75 -2.43 0.75
N PRO A 51 -0.37 -2.28 2.04
CA PRO A 51 0.93 -2.72 2.52
C PRO A 51 1.15 -4.23 2.41
N GLU A 52 0.14 -5.04 2.76
CA GLU A 52 0.26 -6.50 2.74
C GLU A 52 0.50 -7.00 1.31
N ILE A 53 -0.34 -6.58 0.37
CA ILE A 53 -0.25 -7.04 -1.01
C ILE A 53 1.08 -6.63 -1.63
N THR A 54 1.55 -5.41 -1.34
CA THR A 54 2.84 -4.91 -1.82
C THR A 54 4.00 -5.75 -1.27
N ALA A 55 4.00 -6.05 0.04
CA ALA A 55 5.03 -6.88 0.66
C ALA A 55 5.01 -8.34 0.18
N LYS A 56 3.83 -8.91 -0.08
CA LYS A 56 3.72 -10.28 -0.62
C LYS A 56 4.17 -10.33 -2.08
N ILE A 57 3.84 -9.31 -2.87
CA ILE A 57 4.24 -9.22 -4.27
C ILE A 57 5.74 -8.95 -4.43
N SER A 58 6.35 -8.13 -3.56
CA SER A 58 7.79 -7.87 -3.64
C SER A 58 8.64 -9.11 -3.41
N LYS A 59 8.08 -10.16 -2.79
CA LYS A 59 8.72 -11.46 -2.58
C LYS A 59 8.54 -12.42 -3.76
N LEU A 60 7.72 -12.05 -4.75
CA LEU A 60 7.57 -12.80 -5.99
C LEU A 60 8.51 -12.22 -7.04
N ASP A 61 9.11 -13.09 -7.86
CA ASP A 61 9.93 -12.68 -8.99
C ASP A 61 9.06 -12.23 -10.17
N ILE A 62 8.46 -11.04 -10.04
CA ILE A 62 7.58 -10.45 -11.05
C ILE A 62 7.93 -8.98 -11.32
N ALA A 63 7.67 -8.55 -12.55
CA ALA A 63 7.79 -7.14 -12.91
C ALA A 63 6.62 -6.32 -12.35
N ILE A 64 6.93 -5.16 -11.76
CA ILE A 64 5.97 -4.21 -11.21
C ILE A 64 6.11 -2.90 -12.00
N TYR A 65 4.98 -2.34 -12.44
CA TYR A 65 4.93 -1.10 -13.21
C TYR A 65 4.00 -0.09 -12.55
N GLU A 66 4.45 1.17 -12.45
CA GLU A 66 3.60 2.29 -12.07
C GLU A 66 3.05 3.00 -13.30
N VAL A 67 1.74 3.19 -13.32
CA VAL A 67 1.04 3.99 -14.33
C VAL A 67 0.51 5.23 -13.66
N GLY A 68 0.84 6.41 -14.21
CA GLY A 68 0.39 7.69 -13.68
C GLY A 68 -1.13 7.80 -13.71
N ILE A 69 -1.73 8.14 -12.56
CA ILE A 69 -3.16 8.42 -12.42
C ILE A 69 -3.36 9.83 -11.89
N SER A 70 -4.41 10.51 -12.39
CA SER A 70 -4.86 11.78 -11.83
C SER A 70 -5.97 11.52 -10.81
N TYR A 71 -5.81 12.02 -9.59
CA TYR A 71 -6.79 11.85 -8.52
C TYR A 71 -7.12 13.19 -7.86
N TYR A 72 -8.40 13.52 -7.82
CA TYR A 72 -8.93 14.65 -7.06
C TYR A 72 -9.43 14.14 -5.71
N GLY A 73 -8.65 14.39 -4.67
CA GLY A 73 -8.94 13.93 -3.33
C GLY A 73 -10.11 14.67 -2.68
N ARG A 74 -10.99 13.92 -2.01
CA ARG A 74 -12.04 14.50 -1.16
C ARG A 74 -11.44 15.12 0.09
N THR A 75 -11.97 16.28 0.46
CA THR A 75 -11.77 16.93 1.75
C THR A 75 -12.52 16.19 2.87
N TYR A 76 -12.19 16.53 4.11
CA TYR A 76 -12.92 16.00 5.27
C TYR A 76 -14.40 16.40 5.28
N ALA A 77 -14.72 17.62 4.81
CA ALA A 77 -16.09 18.08 4.67
C ALA A 77 -16.89 17.27 3.63
N GLU A 78 -16.22 16.77 2.59
CA GLU A 78 -16.80 15.88 1.57
C GLU A 78 -16.88 14.40 2.00
N GLY A 79 -16.69 14.13 3.31
CA GLY A 79 -16.88 12.81 3.89
C GLY A 79 -15.67 11.89 3.75
N LYS A 80 -14.44 12.42 3.78
CA LYS A 80 -13.23 11.59 3.88
C LYS A 80 -13.24 10.83 5.22
N LYS A 81 -13.38 9.50 5.14
CA LYS A 81 -13.47 8.62 6.32
C LYS A 81 -12.13 8.09 6.85
N ILE A 82 -11.02 8.43 6.19
CA ILE A 82 -9.70 7.92 6.58
C ILE A 82 -9.22 8.63 7.85
N GLY A 83 -8.68 7.87 8.80
CA GLY A 83 -8.16 8.39 10.05
C GLY A 83 -6.72 7.97 10.33
N TRP A 84 -6.15 8.55 11.38
CA TRP A 84 -4.85 8.19 11.93
C TRP A 84 -4.73 6.69 12.30
N ARG A 85 -5.83 6.07 12.75
CA ARG A 85 -5.89 4.61 13.04
C ARG A 85 -5.57 3.76 11.81
N ASP A 86 -6.01 4.19 10.63
CA ASP A 86 -5.71 3.49 9.37
C ASP A 86 -4.21 3.58 9.05
N GLY A 87 -3.59 4.74 9.31
CA GLY A 87 -2.14 4.94 9.15
C GLY A 87 -1.31 4.05 10.08
N PHE A 88 -1.70 3.94 11.37
CA PHE A 88 -1.04 3.01 12.30
C PHE A 88 -1.21 1.55 11.88
N ARG A 89 -2.39 1.19 11.37
CA ARG A 89 -2.63 -0.17 10.86
C ARG A 89 -1.77 -0.47 9.63
N ALA A 90 -1.63 0.49 8.72
CA ALA A 90 -0.74 0.35 7.56
C ALA A 90 0.72 0.19 7.99
N LEU A 91 1.20 1.02 8.92
CA LEU A 91 2.56 0.89 9.46
C LEU A 91 2.81 -0.49 10.08
N TRP A 92 1.84 -0.98 10.87
CA TRP A 92 1.92 -2.32 11.44
C TRP A 92 1.96 -3.41 10.36
N ALA A 93 1.16 -3.29 9.30
CA ALA A 93 1.16 -4.24 8.20
C ALA A 93 2.52 -4.24 7.46
N ILE A 94 3.11 -3.06 7.20
CA ILE A 94 4.46 -2.96 6.62
C ILE A 94 5.44 -3.76 7.49
N LEU A 95 5.45 -3.53 8.81
CA LEU A 95 6.38 -4.22 9.70
C LEU A 95 6.12 -5.74 9.75
N LYS A 96 4.87 -6.15 9.93
CA LYS A 96 4.44 -7.55 10.05
C LYS A 96 4.83 -8.37 8.83
N TYR A 97 4.50 -7.90 7.62
CA TYR A 97 4.67 -8.71 6.41
C TYR A 97 6.06 -8.64 5.78
N ASN A 98 6.88 -7.64 6.14
CA ASN A 98 8.25 -7.54 5.66
C ASN A 98 9.30 -8.16 6.60
N PHE A 99 9.11 -8.06 7.92
CA PHE A 99 10.15 -8.50 8.88
C PHE A 99 9.81 -9.78 9.64
N PHE A 100 8.52 -10.09 9.84
CA PHE A 100 8.09 -11.24 10.65
C PHE A 100 7.59 -12.44 9.83
N ARG A 101 7.64 -12.33 8.51
CA ARG A 101 7.24 -13.34 7.52
C ARG A 101 8.01 -13.08 6.24
#